data_AF-A0A3B0U9S7-F1
#
_entry.id   AF-A0A3B0U9S7-F1
#
_cell.length_a   1.000
_cell.length_b   1.000
_cell.length_c   1.000
_cell.angle_alpha   90.00
_cell.angle_beta   90.00
_cell.angle_gamma   90.00
#
_symmetry.space_group_name_H-M   'P 1'
#
loop_
_entity.id
_entity.type
_entity.pdbx_description
1 polymer ?
#
loop_
_entity_poly.entity_id
_entity_poly.type
_entity_poly.pdbx_seq_one_letter_code
_entity_poly.pdbx_strand_id
1 'polypeptide(L)'
;MNRLGIILVVIGFGIFLAIPFLTNHHVSNGIIAKEFNSEEKAELASSAYTSILNQDITTWKLLATTDKAITQVNKAIISTYAFSTEDITRLENLAHNKSLNAENIEALWGKESFKVEAFKNYGNWLFGRDFGSDKELESNIKQVTDNIAQYEVIPKKGIDKYAAKAIKYSIAKHSITGLLQNNAILFLLLTFGLTSI
;
A
#
# COMPACT_ATOMS: atom_id res chain seq x y z
N MET A 1 26.32 -24.61 34.93
CA MET A 1 26.20 -23.43 34.06
C MET A 1 27.24 -22.39 34.47
N ASN A 2 28.26 -22.16 33.66
CA ASN A 2 29.30 -21.18 33.95
C ASN A 2 28.76 -19.76 33.74
N ARG A 3 28.94 -18.89 34.74
CA ARG A 3 28.49 -17.47 34.71
C ARG A 3 28.98 -16.73 33.45
N LEU A 4 30.16 -17.09 32.94
CA LEU A 4 30.74 -16.56 31.71
C LEU A 4 29.91 -16.89 30.45
N GLY A 5 29.34 -18.10 30.35
CA GLY A 5 28.48 -18.48 29.22
C GLY A 5 27.17 -17.70 29.22
N ILE A 6 26.58 -17.48 30.41
CA ILE A 6 25.35 -16.68 30.55
C ILE A 6 25.61 -15.22 30.14
N ILE A 7 26.74 -14.64 30.56
CA ILE A 7 27.11 -13.27 30.19
C ILE A 7 27.29 -13.13 28.66
N LEU A 8 27.96 -14.10 28.02
CA LEU A 8 28.15 -14.13 26.57
C LEU A 8 26.82 -14.22 25.82
N VAL A 9 25.92 -15.12 26.24
CA VAL A 9 24.58 -15.25 25.62
C VAL A 9 23.78 -13.95 25.76
N VAL A 10 23.81 -13.30 26.94
CA VAL A 10 23.09 -12.03 27.17
C VAL A 10 23.65 -10.91 26.30
N ILE A 11 24.98 -10.81 26.17
CA ILE A 11 25.63 -9.82 25.30
C ILE A 11 25.32 -10.08 23.83
N GLY A 12 25.45 -11.33 23.37
CA GLY A 12 25.14 -11.72 21.99
C GLY A 12 23.68 -11.45 21.62
N PHE A 13 22.76 -11.78 22.53
CA PHE A 13 21.34 -11.47 22.36
C PHE A 13 21.07 -9.96 22.34
N GLY A 14 21.75 -9.19 23.20
CA GLY A 14 21.67 -7.72 23.19
C GLY A 14 22.15 -7.11 21.87
N ILE A 15 23.28 -7.58 21.33
CA ILE A 15 23.78 -7.16 20.02
C ILE A 15 22.80 -7.55 18.92
N PHE A 16 22.26 -8.77 18.95
CA PHE A 16 21.26 -9.22 17.98
C PHE A 16 20.01 -8.32 17.97
N LEU A 17 19.51 -7.95 19.14
CA LEU A 17 18.37 -7.02 19.25
C LEU A 17 18.72 -5.59 18.80
N ALA A 18 19.99 -5.18 18.89
CA ALA A 18 20.46 -3.86 18.46
C ALA A 18 20.66 -3.74 16.93
N ILE A 19 20.89 -4.86 16.22
CA ILE A 19 21.16 -4.89 14.77
C ILE A 19 20.16 -4.06 13.93
N PRO A 20 18.82 -4.18 14.12
CA PRO A 20 17.85 -3.41 13.34
C PRO A 20 17.97 -1.89 13.53
N PHE A 21 18.54 -1.45 14.66
CA PHE A 21 18.74 -0.05 15.02
C PHE A 21 20.09 0.51 14.54
N LEU A 22 21.05 -0.37 14.23
CA LEU A 22 22.37 -0.02 13.71
C LEU A 22 22.40 0.06 12.17
N THR A 23 21.26 -0.17 11.52
CA THR A 23 21.14 -0.16 10.07
C THR A 23 20.63 1.20 9.60
N ASN A 24 21.40 1.84 8.72
CA ASN A 24 20.97 3.03 8.00
C ASN A 24 20.52 2.63 6.60
N HIS A 25 19.83 3.55 5.94
CA HIS A 25 19.34 3.37 4.59
C HIS A 25 19.61 4.61 3.76
N HIS A 26 20.02 4.44 2.51
CA HIS A 26 20.22 5.49 1.54
C HIS A 26 19.33 5.24 0.32
N VAL A 27 18.29 6.07 0.16
CA VAL A 27 17.35 5.94 -0.96
C VAL A 27 17.73 6.91 -2.07
N SER A 28 17.77 6.41 -3.30
CA SER A 28 17.97 7.18 -4.53
C SER A 28 16.78 7.03 -5.47
N ASN A 29 16.66 7.94 -6.44
CA ASN A 29 15.62 7.88 -7.47
C ASN A 29 15.66 6.56 -8.28
N GLY A 30 16.85 6.00 -8.51
CA GLY A 30 17.01 4.73 -9.21
C GLY A 30 16.37 3.56 -8.46
N ILE A 31 16.44 3.57 -7.12
CA ILE A 31 15.76 2.55 -6.30
C ILE A 31 14.24 2.73 -6.41
N ILE A 32 13.73 3.95 -6.28
CA ILE A 32 12.28 4.22 -6.35
C ILE A 32 11.71 3.77 -7.70
N ALA A 33 12.36 4.15 -8.80
CA ALA A 33 11.95 3.77 -10.15
C ALA A 33 11.90 2.24 -10.35
N LYS A 34 12.88 1.53 -9.77
CA LYS A 34 12.95 0.07 -9.83
C LYS A 34 11.85 -0.59 -9.00
N GLU A 35 11.59 -0.12 -7.78
CA GLU A 35 10.68 -0.82 -6.86
C GLU A 35 9.19 -0.60 -7.15
N PHE A 36 8.81 0.53 -7.73
CA PHE A 36 7.40 0.81 -8.04
C PHE A 36 6.91 0.19 -9.37
N ASN A 37 7.79 -0.49 -10.13
CA ASN A 37 7.52 -1.27 -11.35
C ASN A 37 6.73 -0.54 -12.47
N SER A 38 6.57 0.78 -12.37
CA SER A 38 5.85 1.63 -13.32
C SER A 38 6.37 3.05 -13.14
N GLU A 39 6.69 3.71 -14.26
CA GLU A 39 7.18 5.09 -14.28
C GLU A 39 6.17 6.05 -13.65
N GLU A 40 4.88 5.92 -14.01
CA GLU A 40 3.78 6.69 -13.42
C GLU A 40 3.70 6.51 -11.89
N LYS A 41 3.75 5.26 -11.40
CA LYS A 41 3.69 4.99 -9.96
C LYS A 41 4.93 5.51 -9.22
N ALA A 42 6.10 5.41 -9.86
CA ALA A 42 7.35 5.92 -9.30
C ALA A 42 7.35 7.45 -9.22
N GLU A 43 6.83 8.15 -10.23
CA GLU A 43 6.69 9.60 -10.24
C GLU A 43 5.75 10.07 -9.12
N LEU A 44 4.57 9.46 -9.02
CA LEU A 44 3.62 9.73 -7.94
C LEU A 44 4.23 9.50 -6.55
N ALA A 45 4.99 8.41 -6.39
CA ALA A 45 5.67 8.08 -5.15
C ALA A 45 6.82 9.05 -4.81
N SER A 46 7.51 9.60 -5.80
CA SER A 46 8.73 10.39 -5.62
C SER A 46 8.54 11.61 -4.72
N SER A 47 7.34 12.22 -4.74
CA SER A 47 7.01 13.37 -3.90
C SER A 47 7.09 13.07 -2.38
N ALA A 48 6.78 11.83 -1.96
CA ALA A 48 6.94 11.41 -0.56
C ALA A 48 8.42 11.25 -0.18
N TYR A 49 9.27 10.86 -1.12
CA TYR A 49 10.68 10.59 -0.88
C TYR A 49 11.56 11.84 -0.87
N THR A 50 11.09 12.99 -1.37
CA THR A 50 11.88 14.24 -1.44
C THR A 50 12.61 14.58 -0.14
N SER A 51 11.96 14.38 1.01
CA SER A 51 12.53 14.66 2.32
C SER A 51 13.61 13.67 2.80
N ILE A 52 13.78 12.55 2.09
CA ILE A 52 14.70 11.46 2.43
C ILE A 52 15.65 11.02 1.31
N LEU A 53 15.55 11.62 0.12
CA LEU A 53 16.44 11.33 -0.98
C LEU A 53 17.88 11.69 -0.65
N ASN A 54 18.80 10.82 -1.04
CA ASN A 54 20.25 11.01 -0.98
C ASN A 54 20.81 11.31 0.42
N GLN A 55 20.12 10.92 1.49
CA GLN A 55 20.60 11.02 2.87
C GLN A 55 20.45 9.68 3.59
N ASP A 56 21.32 9.42 4.56
CA ASP A 56 21.18 8.27 5.44
C ASP A 56 20.00 8.46 6.39
N ILE A 57 19.11 7.49 6.43
CA ILE A 57 17.91 7.48 7.27
C ILE A 57 17.79 6.18 8.05
N THR A 58 17.05 6.22 9.15
CA THR A 58 16.71 5.03 9.92
C THR A 58 15.66 4.19 9.20
N THR A 59 15.63 2.89 9.50
CA THR A 59 14.60 1.95 9.02
C THR A 59 13.17 2.47 9.25
N TRP A 60 12.90 3.07 10.41
CA TRP A 60 11.57 3.59 10.75
C TRP A 60 11.16 4.76 9.86
N LYS A 61 12.09 5.70 9.61
CA LYS A 61 11.83 6.84 8.72
C LYS A 61 11.61 6.35 7.30
N LEU A 62 12.38 5.36 6.84
CA LEU A 62 12.19 4.73 5.53
C LEU A 62 10.80 4.11 5.40
N LEU A 63 10.40 3.26 6.34
CA LEU A 63 9.12 2.56 6.29
C LEU A 63 7.95 3.55 6.34
N ALA A 64 8.01 4.56 7.22
CA ALA A 64 6.98 5.59 7.30
C ALA A 64 6.86 6.41 6.01
N THR A 65 7.98 6.77 5.38
CA THR A 65 7.96 7.45 4.08
C THR A 65 7.42 6.54 2.97
N THR A 66 7.79 5.26 2.98
CA THR A 66 7.29 4.27 2.01
C THR A 66 5.77 4.09 2.13
N ASP A 67 5.25 4.06 3.36
CA ASP A 67 3.80 4.02 3.63
C ASP A 67 3.08 5.26 3.08
N LYS A 68 3.67 6.45 3.29
CA LYS A 68 3.14 7.69 2.72
C LYS A 68 3.14 7.65 1.19
N ALA A 69 4.22 7.17 0.58
CA ALA A 69 4.35 7.07 -0.87
C ALA A 69 3.28 6.14 -1.47
N ILE A 70 3.11 4.93 -0.90
CA ILE A 70 2.09 3.97 -1.33
C ILE A 70 0.68 4.57 -1.17
N THR A 71 0.41 5.23 -0.05
CA THR A 71 -0.87 5.91 0.19
C THR A 71 -1.13 7.01 -0.85
N GLN A 72 -0.12 7.80 -1.21
CA GLN A 72 -0.25 8.83 -2.23
C GLN A 72 -0.53 8.25 -3.61
N VAL A 73 0.21 7.20 -4.01
CA VAL A 73 -0.02 6.49 -5.27
C VAL A 73 -1.44 5.94 -5.31
N ASN A 74 -1.88 5.23 -4.28
CA ASN A 74 -3.23 4.67 -4.22
C ASN A 74 -4.29 5.77 -4.24
N LYS A 75 -4.08 6.91 -3.57
CA LYS A 75 -5.01 8.04 -3.62
C LYS A 75 -5.15 8.62 -5.04
N ALA A 76 -4.05 8.77 -5.78
CA ALA A 76 -4.06 9.23 -7.16
C ALA A 76 -4.79 8.24 -8.09
N ILE A 77 -4.52 6.94 -7.93
CA ILE A 77 -5.19 5.88 -8.68
C ILE A 77 -6.69 5.85 -8.36
N ILE A 78 -7.09 5.93 -7.10
CA ILE A 78 -8.51 6.00 -6.71
C ILE A 78 -9.18 7.23 -7.34
N SER A 79 -8.53 8.40 -7.30
CA SER A 79 -9.06 9.61 -7.91
C SER A 79 -9.27 9.49 -9.42
N THR A 80 -8.54 8.59 -10.09
CA THR A 80 -8.60 8.41 -11.55
C THR A 80 -9.63 7.34 -11.94
N TYR A 81 -9.68 6.23 -11.21
CA TYR A 81 -10.43 5.03 -11.62
C TYR A 81 -11.70 4.77 -10.80
N ALA A 82 -11.78 5.27 -9.56
CA ALA A 82 -12.97 5.08 -8.73
C ALA A 82 -14.11 6.01 -9.17
N PHE A 83 -15.27 5.84 -8.54
CA PHE A 83 -16.43 6.70 -8.72
C PHE A 83 -16.14 8.08 -8.12
N SER A 84 -16.26 9.14 -8.92
CA SER A 84 -16.16 10.51 -8.42
C SER A 84 -17.43 10.91 -7.67
N THR A 85 -17.41 12.08 -7.03
CA THR A 85 -18.61 12.64 -6.40
C THR A 85 -19.73 12.84 -7.43
N GLU A 86 -19.40 13.28 -8.64
CA GLU A 86 -20.36 13.45 -9.74
C GLU A 86 -20.93 12.10 -10.19
N ASP A 87 -20.11 11.05 -10.23
CA ASP A 87 -20.59 9.71 -10.55
C ASP A 87 -21.55 9.18 -9.47
N ILE A 88 -21.24 9.42 -8.19
CA ILE A 88 -22.10 9.06 -7.05
C ILE A 88 -23.45 9.77 -7.17
N THR A 89 -23.45 11.08 -7.43
CA THR A 89 -24.69 11.83 -7.65
C THR A 89 -25.50 11.32 -8.85
N ARG A 90 -24.84 10.87 -9.92
CA ARG A 90 -25.53 10.23 -11.06
C ARG A 90 -26.20 8.92 -10.66
N LEU A 91 -25.54 8.10 -9.84
CA LEU A 91 -26.11 6.85 -9.31
C LEU A 91 -27.30 7.11 -8.40
N GLU A 92 -27.19 8.10 -7.51
CA GLU A 92 -28.27 8.52 -6.61
C GLU A 92 -29.48 8.99 -7.42
N ASN A 93 -29.28 9.84 -8.43
CA ASN A 93 -30.35 10.28 -9.32
C ASN A 93 -31.04 9.13 -10.06
N LEU A 94 -30.28 8.14 -10.56
CA LEU A 94 -30.86 6.95 -11.17
C LEU A 94 -31.71 6.16 -10.17
N ALA A 95 -31.24 6.01 -8.93
CA ALA A 95 -31.94 5.29 -7.88
C ALA A 95 -33.22 6.00 -7.44
N HIS A 96 -33.19 7.32 -7.24
CA HIS A 96 -34.39 8.12 -6.94
C HIS A 96 -35.47 7.98 -8.02
N ASN A 97 -35.06 7.92 -9.28
CA ASN A 97 -35.97 7.74 -10.42
C ASN A 97 -36.37 6.26 -10.65
N LYS A 98 -36.06 5.34 -9.72
CA LYS A 98 -36.29 3.90 -9.84
C LYS A 98 -35.75 3.29 -11.15
N SER A 99 -34.67 3.89 -11.64
CA SER A 99 -34.06 3.60 -12.93
C SER A 99 -32.62 3.07 -12.79
N LEU A 100 -32.14 2.86 -11.55
CA LEU A 100 -30.86 2.22 -11.32
C LEU A 100 -30.94 0.74 -11.72
N ASN A 101 -30.38 0.42 -12.87
CA ASN A 101 -30.31 -0.92 -13.45
C ASN A 101 -29.07 -1.04 -14.34
N ALA A 102 -28.80 -2.25 -14.85
CA ALA A 102 -27.63 -2.52 -15.67
C ALA A 102 -27.58 -1.67 -16.95
N GLU A 103 -28.72 -1.51 -17.64
CA GLU A 103 -28.81 -0.79 -18.92
C GLU A 103 -28.48 0.71 -18.75
N ASN A 104 -29.01 1.35 -17.72
CA ASN A 104 -28.77 2.77 -17.46
C ASN A 104 -27.34 3.03 -16.96
N ILE A 105 -26.74 2.10 -16.21
CA ILE A 105 -25.32 2.19 -15.85
C ILE A 105 -24.42 2.02 -17.09
N GLU A 106 -24.75 1.07 -17.97
CA GLU A 106 -24.07 0.91 -19.26
C GLU A 106 -24.19 2.16 -20.13
N ALA A 107 -25.34 2.83 -20.13
CA ALA A 107 -25.55 4.07 -20.86
C ALA A 107 -24.71 5.24 -20.31
N LEU A 108 -24.45 5.29 -19.00
CA LEU A 108 -23.68 6.36 -18.36
C LEU A 108 -22.18 6.31 -18.69
N TRP A 109 -21.58 5.11 -18.66
CA TRP A 109 -20.12 4.96 -18.77
C TRP A 109 -19.66 4.08 -19.93
N GLY A 110 -20.59 3.45 -20.65
CA GLY A 110 -20.30 2.50 -21.73
C GLY A 110 -20.13 1.07 -21.22
N LYS A 111 -20.68 0.11 -21.98
CA LYS A 111 -20.74 -1.31 -21.60
C LYS A 111 -19.40 -1.94 -21.20
N GLU A 112 -18.34 -1.57 -21.90
CA GLU A 112 -16.98 -2.11 -21.70
C GLU A 112 -16.15 -1.30 -20.68
N SER A 113 -16.76 -0.36 -19.97
CA SER A 113 -16.04 0.43 -18.98
C SER A 113 -15.78 -0.37 -17.70
N PHE A 114 -14.58 -0.16 -17.14
CA PHE A 114 -14.21 -0.70 -15.84
C PHE A 114 -15.23 -0.35 -14.74
N LYS A 115 -15.79 0.88 -14.77
CA LYS A 115 -16.79 1.33 -13.79
C LYS A 115 -18.07 0.50 -13.86
N VAL A 116 -18.54 0.18 -15.06
CA VAL A 116 -19.75 -0.65 -15.26
C VAL A 116 -19.51 -2.07 -14.77
N GLU A 117 -18.39 -2.69 -15.14
CA GLU A 117 -18.03 -4.03 -14.69
C GLU A 117 -17.93 -4.08 -13.15
N ALA A 118 -17.19 -3.13 -12.56
CA ALA A 118 -17.04 -3.03 -11.12
C ALA A 118 -18.39 -2.82 -10.41
N PHE A 119 -19.25 -1.93 -10.91
CA PHE A 119 -20.56 -1.71 -10.29
C PHE A 119 -21.44 -2.95 -10.37
N LYS A 120 -21.43 -3.68 -11.50
CA LYS A 120 -22.19 -4.93 -11.61
C LYS A 120 -21.69 -6.00 -10.63
N ASN A 121 -20.38 -6.07 -10.39
CA ASN A 121 -19.81 -7.05 -9.47
C ASN A 121 -20.16 -6.75 -8.00
N TYR A 122 -20.23 -5.47 -7.61
CA TYR A 122 -20.36 -5.07 -6.20
C TYR A 122 -21.72 -4.45 -5.83
N GLY A 123 -22.45 -3.91 -6.79
CA GLY A 123 -23.64 -3.07 -6.61
C GLY A 123 -24.88 -3.57 -7.33
N ASN A 124 -24.85 -4.73 -8.00
CA ASN A 124 -26.03 -5.28 -8.70
C ASN A 124 -27.27 -5.45 -7.80
N TRP A 125 -27.08 -5.68 -6.51
CA TRP A 125 -28.15 -5.82 -5.52
C TRP A 125 -28.89 -4.51 -5.24
N LEU A 126 -28.36 -3.37 -5.70
CA LEU A 126 -29.06 -2.08 -5.67
C LEU A 126 -30.05 -1.92 -6.83
N PHE A 127 -29.99 -2.77 -7.85
CA PHE A 127 -30.84 -2.61 -9.03
C PHE A 127 -32.32 -2.81 -8.71
N GLY A 128 -33.13 -1.81 -9.06
CA GLY A 128 -34.57 -1.80 -8.79
C GLY A 128 -34.96 -1.83 -7.31
N ARG A 129 -34.00 -1.62 -6.39
CA ARG A 129 -34.28 -1.59 -4.95
C ARG A 129 -34.97 -0.28 -4.59
N ASP A 130 -36.03 -0.39 -3.78
CA ASP A 130 -36.62 0.76 -3.09
C ASP A 130 -35.86 1.04 -1.79
N PHE A 131 -35.64 2.31 -1.50
CA PHE A 131 -34.95 2.78 -0.29
C PHE A 131 -35.95 3.48 0.63
N GLY A 132 -35.86 3.23 1.94
CA GLY A 132 -36.75 3.83 2.92
C GLY A 132 -36.45 5.31 3.19
N SER A 133 -35.27 5.79 2.80
CA SER A 133 -34.86 7.20 2.91
C SER A 133 -33.67 7.52 2.02
N ASP A 134 -33.47 8.80 1.71
CA ASP A 134 -32.30 9.31 0.96
C ASP A 134 -30.99 8.94 1.67
N LYS A 135 -30.97 9.00 3.00
CA LYS A 135 -29.82 8.62 3.80
C LYS A 135 -29.46 7.13 3.68
N GLU A 136 -30.45 6.25 3.54
CA GLU A 136 -30.22 4.82 3.29
C GLU A 136 -29.60 4.62 1.90
N LEU A 137 -30.11 5.33 0.89
CA LEU A 137 -29.58 5.31 -0.47
C LEU A 137 -28.12 5.78 -0.52
N GLU A 138 -27.83 6.97 0.01
CA GLU A 138 -26.49 7.55 0.06
C GLU A 138 -25.51 6.59 0.75
N SER A 139 -25.90 6.03 1.90
CA SER A 139 -25.07 5.07 2.64
C SER A 139 -24.76 3.82 1.83
N ASN A 140 -25.76 3.28 1.12
CA ASN A 140 -25.62 2.06 0.33
C ASN A 140 -24.77 2.28 -0.92
N ILE A 141 -24.98 3.38 -1.65
CA ILE A 141 -24.16 3.74 -2.81
C ILE A 141 -22.73 3.98 -2.36
N LYS A 142 -22.52 4.75 -1.29
CA LYS A 142 -21.19 5.02 -0.74
C LYS A 142 -20.46 3.72 -0.36
N GLN A 143 -21.16 2.79 0.30
CA GLN A 143 -20.58 1.49 0.65
C GLN A 143 -20.14 0.71 -0.59
N VAL A 144 -20.96 0.68 -1.65
CA VAL A 144 -20.60 0.01 -2.91
C VAL A 144 -19.40 0.68 -3.56
N THR A 145 -19.36 2.01 -3.65
CA THR A 145 -18.24 2.72 -4.26
C THR A 145 -16.95 2.60 -3.46
N ASP A 146 -17.03 2.60 -2.12
CA ASP A 146 -15.89 2.37 -1.24
C ASP A 146 -15.35 0.94 -1.40
N ASN A 147 -16.24 -0.05 -1.50
CA ASN A 147 -15.85 -1.44 -1.76
C ASN A 147 -15.18 -1.59 -3.12
N ILE A 148 -15.69 -0.94 -4.16
CA ILE A 148 -15.07 -0.95 -5.50
C ILE A 148 -13.67 -0.32 -5.42
N ALA A 149 -13.51 0.82 -4.74
CA ALA A 149 -12.21 1.45 -4.57
C ALA A 149 -11.22 0.49 -3.88
N GLN A 150 -11.65 -0.16 -2.80
CA GLN A 150 -10.78 -0.99 -1.96
C GLN A 150 -10.47 -2.37 -2.56
N TYR A 151 -11.45 -3.01 -3.19
CA TYR A 151 -11.37 -4.41 -3.59
C TYR A 151 -11.26 -4.62 -5.10
N GLU A 152 -11.52 -3.60 -5.90
CA GLU A 152 -11.42 -3.70 -7.36
C GLU A 152 -10.35 -2.76 -7.92
N VAL A 153 -10.38 -1.47 -7.55
CA VAL A 153 -9.43 -0.45 -8.06
C VAL A 153 -8.03 -0.68 -7.51
N ILE A 154 -7.85 -0.73 -6.19
CA ILE A 154 -6.52 -0.89 -5.59
C ILE A 154 -5.86 -2.20 -6.04
N PRO A 155 -6.52 -3.38 -6.01
CA PRO A 155 -5.88 -4.62 -6.41
C PRO A 155 -5.52 -4.70 -7.89
N LYS A 156 -6.32 -4.11 -8.79
CA LYS A 156 -6.08 -4.19 -10.24
C LYS A 156 -5.20 -3.06 -10.78
N LYS A 157 -5.26 -1.87 -10.19
CA LYS A 157 -4.61 -0.65 -10.71
C LYS A 157 -3.62 -0.05 -9.72
N GLY A 158 -3.90 -0.12 -8.42
CA GLY A 158 -3.09 0.45 -7.36
C GLY A 158 -1.92 -0.42 -6.92
N ILE A 159 -1.56 -0.26 -5.66
CA ILE A 159 -0.60 -1.06 -4.90
C ILE A 159 -1.40 -1.76 -3.79
N ASP A 160 -1.65 -3.05 -3.99
CA ASP A 160 -2.33 -3.88 -3.00
C ASP A 160 -1.44 -4.17 -1.77
N LYS A 161 -2.01 -4.84 -0.76
CA LYS A 161 -1.32 -5.15 0.51
C LYS A 161 -0.07 -6.02 0.33
N TYR A 162 -0.06 -6.95 -0.61
CA TYR A 162 1.09 -7.80 -0.90
C TYR A 162 2.15 -7.03 -1.67
N ALA A 163 1.76 -6.26 -2.69
CA ALA A 163 2.67 -5.37 -3.42
C ALA A 163 3.31 -4.35 -2.48
N ALA A 164 2.53 -3.76 -1.57
CA ALA A 164 3.02 -2.82 -0.55
C ALA A 164 4.07 -3.47 0.36
N LYS A 165 3.83 -4.70 0.83
CA LYS A 165 4.82 -5.45 1.63
C LYS A 165 6.10 -5.73 0.84
N ALA A 166 5.96 -6.14 -0.42
CA ALA A 166 7.09 -6.41 -1.30
C ALA A 166 7.93 -5.15 -1.53
N ILE A 167 7.30 -4.01 -1.81
CA ILE A 167 7.96 -2.71 -1.98
C ILE A 167 8.69 -2.32 -0.70
N LYS A 168 8.04 -2.38 0.47
CA LYS A 168 8.69 -2.05 1.75
C LYS A 168 9.91 -2.92 2.03
N TYR A 169 9.80 -4.21 1.80
CA TYR A 169 10.90 -5.14 2.00
C TYR A 169 12.05 -4.85 1.03
N SER A 170 11.73 -4.71 -0.25
CA SER A 170 12.71 -4.53 -1.32
C SER A 170 13.42 -3.19 -1.22
N ILE A 171 12.68 -2.10 -0.94
CA ILE A 171 13.28 -0.78 -0.75
C ILE A 171 14.18 -0.77 0.48
N ALA A 172 13.76 -1.35 1.60
CA ALA A 172 14.63 -1.50 2.76
C ALA A 172 15.88 -2.28 2.38
N LYS A 173 15.74 -3.46 1.77
CA LYS A 173 16.88 -4.29 1.36
C LYS A 173 17.87 -3.57 0.45
N HIS A 174 17.39 -2.87 -0.58
CA HIS A 174 18.25 -2.22 -1.57
C HIS A 174 18.80 -0.87 -1.11
N SER A 175 18.21 -0.27 -0.07
CA SER A 175 18.71 0.97 0.50
C SER A 175 19.62 0.77 1.71
N ILE A 176 19.75 -0.44 2.28
CA ILE A 176 20.65 -0.70 3.42
C ILE A 176 22.05 -0.13 3.15
N THR A 177 22.51 0.71 4.07
CA THR A 177 23.88 1.19 4.20
C THR A 177 24.43 0.87 5.59
N GLY A 178 25.74 0.63 5.69
CA GLY A 178 26.44 0.46 6.96
C GLY A 178 27.02 -0.93 7.23
N LEU A 179 27.36 -1.19 8.49
CA LEU A 179 28.23 -2.31 8.90
C LEU A 179 27.67 -3.70 8.53
N LEU A 180 26.35 -3.87 8.46
CA LEU A 180 25.72 -5.15 8.09
C LEU A 180 25.96 -5.54 6.63
N GLN A 181 25.94 -4.57 5.71
CA GLN A 181 26.21 -4.86 4.29
C GLN A 181 27.67 -5.30 4.10
N ASN A 182 28.58 -4.68 4.83
CA ASN A 182 30.02 -4.93 4.70
C ASN A 182 30.51 -6.15 5.51
N ASN A 183 29.79 -6.57 6.56
CA ASN A 183 30.25 -7.61 7.48
C ASN A 183 29.17 -8.65 7.80
N ALA A 184 28.35 -9.04 6.82
CA ALA A 184 27.25 -10.00 7.01
C ALA A 184 27.70 -11.32 7.68
N ILE A 185 28.90 -11.81 7.35
CA ILE A 185 29.50 -13.03 7.94
C ILE A 185 29.82 -12.83 9.42
N LEU A 186 30.35 -11.67 9.81
CA LEU A 186 30.65 -11.37 11.22
C LEU A 186 29.37 -11.37 12.06
N PHE A 187 28.30 -10.75 11.55
CA PHE A 187 27.02 -10.74 12.25
C PHE A 187 26.39 -12.14 12.31
N LEU A 188 26.53 -12.97 11.26
CA LEU A 188 26.09 -14.36 11.28
C LEU A 188 26.87 -15.20 12.30
N LEU A 189 28.18 -15.00 12.41
CA LEU A 189 29.01 -15.65 13.44
C LEU A 189 28.66 -15.14 14.84
N LEU A 190 28.37 -13.84 15.01
CA LEU A 190 27.96 -13.28 16.29
C LEU A 190 26.57 -13.77 16.73
N THR A 191 25.67 -14.08 15.80
CA THR A 191 24.33 -14.56 16.13
C THR A 191 24.29 -16.07 16.35
N PHE A 192 24.91 -16.87 15.48
CA PHE A 192 24.89 -18.33 15.59
C PHE A 192 26.04 -18.90 16.43
N GLY A 193 27.21 -18.26 16.41
CA GLY A 193 28.39 -18.70 17.15
C GLY A 193 28.25 -18.46 18.67
N LEU A 194 27.60 -17.38 19.10
CA LEU A 194 27.34 -17.12 20.52
C LEU A 194 26.17 -17.93 21.10
N THR A 195 25.25 -18.43 20.28
CA THR A 195 24.14 -19.29 20.74
C THR A 195 24.50 -20.77 20.78
N SER A 196 25.66 -21.16 20.23
CA SER A 196 26.13 -22.54 20.15
C SER A 196 27.17 -22.91 21.23
N ILE A 197 27.45 -21.98 22.15
CA ILE A 197 28.36 -22.10 23.31
C ILE A 197 27.52 -22.01 24.58
#